data_AF-A0A6V7KZC6-F1
#
_entry.id   AF-A0A6V7KZC6-F1
#
_cell.length_a   1.000
_cell.length_b   1.000
_cell.length_c   1.000
_cell.angle_alpha   90.00
_cell.angle_beta   90.00
_cell.angle_gamma   90.00
#
_symmetry.space_group_name_H-M   'P 1'
#
loop_
_entity.id
_entity.type
_entity.pdbx_description
1 polymer ?
#
loop_
_entity_poly.entity_id
_entity_poly.type
_entity_poly.pdbx_seq_one_letter_code
_entity_poly.pdbx_strand_id
1 'polypeptide(L)' 'FDPEGFGEIPRDDFLRALVSNEWKTEIPANKRDILFTRVKESRVDAVTFQDFVNV' A
#
# COMPACT_ATOMS: atom_id res chain seq x y z
N PHE A 1 -5.82 -5.42 7.62
CA PHE A 1 -4.79 -5.69 6.61
C PHE A 1 -3.40 -5.84 7.21
N ASP A 2 -3.25 -5.77 8.54
CA ASP A 2 -2.05 -6.19 9.27
C ASP A 2 -2.54 -6.99 10.49
N PRO A 3 -2.52 -8.33 10.44
CA PRO A 3 -3.00 -9.17 11.53
C PRO A 3 -2.03 -9.21 12.73
N GLU A 4 -0.78 -8.80 12.55
CA GLU A 4 0.25 -8.85 13.59
C GLU A 4 0.44 -7.50 14.30
N GLY A 5 0.02 -6.39 13.68
CA GLY A 5 0.03 -5.05 14.27
C GLY A 5 1.41 -4.39 14.29
N PHE A 6 2.36 -4.91 13.51
CA PHE A 6 3.71 -4.35 13.37
C PHE A 6 3.78 -3.15 12.41
N GLY A 7 2.68 -2.81 11.74
CA GLY A 7 2.61 -1.75 10.74
C GLY A 7 3.06 -2.22 9.35
N GLU A 8 3.13 -3.53 9.12
CA GLU A 8 3.53 -4.15 7.85
C GLU A 8 2.31 -4.79 7.18
N ILE A 9 2.05 -4.40 5.93
CA ILE A 9 0.97 -4.95 5.12
C ILE A 9 1.61 -5.85 4.05
N PRO A 10 1.25 -7.13 3.97
CA PRO A 10 1.73 -8.00 2.90
C PRO A 10 1.42 -7.39 1.53
N ARG A 11 2.32 -7.58 0.58
CA ARG A 11 2.20 -6.99 -0.76
C ARG A 11 0.85 -7.25 -1.43
N ASP A 12 0.36 -8.48 -1.37
CA ASP A 12 -0.92 -8.87 -1.96
C ASP A 12 -2.11 -8.17 -1.28
N ASP A 13 -2.11 -8.12 0.04
CA ASP A 13 -3.12 -7.38 0.81
C ASP A 13 -3.07 -5.88 0.52
N PHE A 14 -1.86 -5.34 0.34
CA PHE A 14 -1.68 -3.94 0.00
C PHE A 14 -2.21 -3.61 -1.41
N LEU A 15 -1.95 -4.47 -2.40
CA LEU A 15 -2.50 -4.32 -3.74
C LEU A 15 -4.04 -4.42 -3.74
N ARG A 16 -4.61 -5.31 -2.92
CA ARG A 16 -6.06 -5.42 -2.72
C ARG A 16 -6.63 -4.18 -2.04
N ALA A 17 -5.92 -3.61 -1.08
CA ALA A 17 -6.30 -2.36 -0.43
C ALA A 17 -6.31 -1.19 -1.43
N LEU A 18 -5.27 -1.03 -2.27
CA LEU A 18 -5.20 0.04 -3.28
C LEU A 18 -6.37 0.05 -4.27
N VAL A 19 -6.98 -1.10 -4.54
CA VAL A 19 -8.16 -1.21 -5.42
C VAL A 19 -9.49 -1.19 -4.66
N SER A 20 -9.46 -1.23 -3.33
CA SER A 20 -10.65 -1.15 -2.47
C SER A 20 -11.32 0.21 -2.56
N ASN A 21 -12.64 0.24 -2.38
CA ASN A 21 -13.43 1.46 -2.51
C ASN A 21 -13.13 2.47 -1.38
N GLU A 22 -12.82 1.99 -0.18
CA GLU A 22 -12.35 2.82 0.94
C GLU A 22 -11.09 3.59 0.56
N TRP A 23 -10.06 2.90 0.10
CA TRP A 23 -8.78 3.51 -0.27
C TRP A 23 -8.89 4.39 -1.51
N LYS A 24 -9.80 4.07 -2.44
CA LYS A 24 -10.09 4.95 -3.57
C LYS A 24 -10.65 6.30 -3.16
N THR A 25 -11.39 6.32 -2.04
CA THR A 25 -12.02 7.51 -1.48
C THR A 25 -11.03 8.30 -0.62
N GLU A 26 -10.24 7.61 0.20
CA GLU A 26 -9.27 8.22 1.12
C GLU A 26 -7.97 8.67 0.42
N ILE A 27 -7.54 7.94 -0.63
CA ILE A 27 -6.29 8.20 -1.33
C ILE A 27 -6.57 8.70 -2.75
N PRO A 28 -6.06 9.89 -3.11
CA PRO A 28 -6.21 10.42 -4.47
C PRO A 28 -5.47 9.54 -5.49
N ALA A 29 -5.98 9.56 -6.73
CA ALA A 29 -5.53 8.65 -7.79
C ALA A 29 -4.02 8.78 -8.08
N ASN A 30 -3.46 9.99 -8.01
CA ASN A 30 -2.03 10.24 -8.21
C ASN A 30 -1.15 9.50 -7.19
N LYS A 31 -1.52 9.53 -5.91
CA LYS A 31 -0.80 8.81 -4.85
C LYS A 31 -0.95 7.31 -5.06
N ARG A 32 -2.15 6.81 -5.37
CA ARG A 32 -2.36 5.38 -5.66
C ARG A 32 -1.47 4.88 -6.79
N ASP A 33 -1.31 5.66 -7.85
CA ASP A 33 -0.48 5.29 -9.00
C ASP A 33 1.01 5.19 -8.64
N ILE A 34 1.51 6.13 -7.84
CA ILE A 34 2.88 6.12 -7.29
C ILE A 34 3.08 4.89 -6.39
N LEU A 35 2.13 4.63 -5.48
CA LEU A 35 2.21 3.48 -4.57
C LEU A 35 2.14 2.16 -5.33
N PHE A 36 1.30 2.05 -6.35
CA PHE A 36 1.18 0.87 -7.19
C PHE A 36 2.47 0.61 -7.99
N THR A 37 3.07 1.66 -8.54
CA THR A 37 4.35 1.58 -9.26
C THR A 37 5.47 1.14 -8.31
N ARG A 38 5.59 1.78 -7.14
CA ARG A 38 6.56 1.41 -6.10
C ARG A 38 6.41 -0.05 -5.69
N VAL A 39 5.20 -0.53 -5.45
CA VAL A 39 4.95 -1.93 -5.04
C VAL A 39 5.24 -2.91 -6.18
N LYS A 40 5.08 -2.48 -7.44
CA LYS A 40 5.48 -3.29 -8.60
C LYS A 40 6.99 -3.37 -8.77
N GLU A 41 7.71 -2.27 -8.57
CA GLU A 41 9.16 -2.19 -8.72
C GLU A 41 9.91 -2.74 -7.50
N SER A 42 9.31 -2.64 -6.32
CA SER A 42 9.90 -3.12 -5.08
C SER A 42 9.88 -4.65 -5.02
N ARG A 43 10.98 -5.21 -4.50
CA ARG A 43 11.17 -6.64 -4.27
C ARG A 43 10.82 -7.06 -2.84
N VAL A 44 10.22 -6.15 -2.06
CA VAL A 44 9.84 -6.42 -0.68
C VAL A 44 8.51 -7.19 -0.62
N ASP A 45 8.46 -8.19 0.24
CA ASP A 45 7.29 -9.04 0.44
C ASP A 45 6.19 -8.36 1.27
N ALA A 46 6.55 -7.34 2.06
CA ALA A 46 5.62 -6.52 2.84
C ALA A 46 5.98 -5.03 2.72
N VAL A 47 4.95 -4.18 2.80
CA VAL A 47 5.05 -2.72 2.70
C VAL A 47 4.70 -2.11 4.05
N THR A 48 5.54 -1.21 4.55
CA THR A 48 5.35 -0.61 5.87
C THR A 48 4.58 0.70 5.78
N PHE A 49 3.89 1.12 6.85
CA PHE A 49 3.31 2.46 6.93
C PHE A 49 4.34 3.58 6.67
N GLN A 50 5.60 3.38 7.04
CA GLN A 50 6.66 4.35 6.78
C GLN A 50 6.98 4.50 5.29
N ASP A 51 6.88 3.43 4.50
CA ASP A 51 7.01 3.49 3.04
C ASP A 51 5.92 4.36 2.40
N PHE A 52 4.75 4.44 3.04
CA PHE A 52 3.61 5.25 2.58
C PHE A 52 3.69 6.72 2.99
N VAL A 53 4.18 7.01 4.19
CA VAL A 53 4.21 8.39 4.75
C VAL A 53 5.35 9.22 4.14
N ASN A 54 6.43 8.59 3.66
CA ASN A 54 7.55 9.27 3.01
C ASN A 54 7.34 9.60 1.51
N VAL A 55 6.08 9.70 1.04
CA VAL A 55 5.70 10.11 -0.33
C VAL A 55 5.24 11.56 -0.42
#